data_AF-A0A7W9ALE3-F1
#
_entry.id   AF-A0A7W9ALE3-F1
#
_cell.length_a   1.000
_cell.length_b   1.000
_cell.length_c   1.000
_cell.angle_alpha   90.00
_cell.angle_beta   90.00
_cell.angle_gamma   90.00
#
_symmetry.space_group_name_H-M   'P 1'
#
loop_
_entity.id
_entity.type
_entity.pdbx_description
1 polymer ?
#
loop_
_entity_poly.entity_id
_entity_poly.type
_entity_poly.pdbx_seq_one_letter_code
_entity_poly.pdbx_strand_id
1 'polypeptide(L)'
;MWMLLLLAQSMTPHRGQIAFHRRLGQATFVAVPLFGAGSMGVIHSMAIGTVGGDPFYALWGAPLAFIDWLAFGAVLYSVGMALRHRRAVRLHSSYMLSTALMLLSPVLGRVINKTVPGLIIRGPQDFPIFGWGVQMANLIAGLIALWLWRRDPRAGRPWAVALGVIMIQIVGFQLSGTSDVWRAVSTALGTQPLGALLAFGFAAGPITVIAGWSFPVRHKNARSAQT
;
A
#
# COMPACT_ATOMS: atom_id res chain seq x y z
N MET A 1 5.41 12.20 1.37
CA MET A 1 4.25 13.01 0.95
C MET A 1 2.91 12.39 1.38
N TRP A 2 2.54 11.19 0.93
CA TRP A 2 1.24 10.56 1.27
C TRP A 2 0.94 10.48 2.77
N MET A 3 1.90 10.02 3.58
CA MET A 3 1.73 9.93 5.05
C MET A 3 1.49 11.29 5.72
N LEU A 4 2.10 12.37 5.20
CA LEU A 4 1.88 13.72 5.70
C LEU A 4 0.46 14.22 5.37
N LEU A 5 -0.03 13.88 4.18
CA LEU A 5 -1.41 14.18 3.78
C LEU A 5 -2.41 13.43 4.67
N LEU A 6 -2.18 12.14 4.95
CA LEU A 6 -3.03 11.37 5.87
C LEU A 6 -3.03 11.97 7.29
N LEU A 7 -1.86 12.35 7.81
CA LEU A 7 -1.73 12.97 9.13
C LEU A 7 -2.46 14.32 9.18
N ALA A 8 -2.28 15.17 8.17
CA ALA A 8 -3.01 16.44 8.09
C ALA A 8 -4.53 16.22 7.96
N GLN A 9 -4.96 15.21 7.20
CA GLN A 9 -6.37 14.85 7.05
C GLN A 9 -6.98 14.29 8.34
N SER A 10 -6.22 13.57 9.18
CA SER A 10 -6.72 13.09 10.46
C SER A 10 -6.85 14.21 11.50
N MET A 11 -5.93 15.18 11.51
CA MET A 11 -5.95 16.28 12.50
C MET A 11 -7.04 17.33 12.25
N THR A 12 -7.42 17.56 11.00
CA THR A 12 -8.30 18.68 10.61
C THR A 12 -9.75 18.54 11.10
N PRO A 13 -10.39 17.35 11.07
CA PRO A 13 -11.70 17.16 11.70
C PRO A 13 -11.67 17.31 13.23
N HIS A 14 -10.61 16.86 13.89
CA HIS A 14 -10.46 16.99 15.35
C HIS A 14 -10.39 18.46 15.80
N ARG A 15 -9.92 19.36 14.93
CA ARG A 15 -9.88 20.82 15.16
C ARG A 15 -11.14 21.54 14.66
N GLY A 16 -12.19 20.82 14.24
CA GLY A 16 -13.40 21.41 13.67
C GLY A 16 -13.24 22.01 12.27
N GLN A 17 -12.08 21.84 11.62
CA GLN A 17 -11.74 22.47 10.34
C GLN A 17 -12.24 21.66 9.13
N ILE A 18 -13.55 21.39 9.08
CA ILE A 18 -14.16 20.51 8.07
C ILE A 18 -14.01 21.05 6.65
N ALA A 19 -14.09 22.38 6.47
CA ALA A 19 -13.90 23.00 5.15
C ALA A 19 -12.47 22.78 4.63
N PHE A 20 -11.47 22.91 5.50
CA PHE A 20 -10.07 22.66 5.15
C PHE A 20 -9.81 21.17 4.90
N HIS A 21 -10.40 20.28 5.70
CA HIS A 21 -10.36 18.83 5.44
C HIS A 21 -10.89 18.48 4.03
N ARG A 22 -12.01 19.10 3.60
CA ARG A 22 -12.56 18.87 2.25
C ARG A 22 -11.63 19.37 1.15
N ARG A 23 -11.02 20.55 1.30
CA ARG A 23 -10.04 21.09 0.34
C ARG A 23 -8.81 20.19 0.26
N LEU A 24 -8.29 19.76 1.40
CA LEU A 24 -7.18 18.81 1.46
C LEU A 24 -7.55 17.45 0.87
N GLY A 25 -8.81 17.02 1.02
CA GLY A 25 -9.37 15.85 0.37
C GLY A 25 -9.25 15.89 -1.16
N GLN A 26 -9.38 17.07 -1.78
CA GLN A 26 -9.23 17.23 -3.23
C GLN A 26 -7.80 16.97 -3.71
N ALA A 27 -6.78 17.18 -2.87
CA ALA A 27 -5.40 16.85 -3.21
C ALA A 27 -5.20 15.34 -3.49
N THR A 28 -6.11 14.48 -2.99
CA THR A 28 -6.13 13.04 -3.29
C THR A 28 -6.27 12.77 -4.80
N PHE A 29 -6.98 13.64 -5.54
CA PHE A 29 -7.16 13.50 -6.99
C PHE A 29 -5.85 13.68 -7.78
N VAL A 30 -4.85 14.33 -7.19
CA VAL A 30 -3.51 14.50 -7.77
C VAL A 30 -2.54 13.51 -7.13
N ALA A 31 -2.60 13.33 -5.81
CA ALA A 31 -1.69 12.49 -5.07
C ALA A 31 -1.76 11.01 -5.48
N VAL A 32 -2.96 10.49 -5.79
CA VAL A 32 -3.15 9.08 -6.15
C VAL A 32 -2.60 8.75 -7.55
N PRO A 33 -2.84 9.55 -8.61
CA PRO A 33 -2.13 9.38 -9.88
C PRO A 33 -0.61 9.41 -9.74
N LEU A 34 -0.06 10.37 -8.98
CA LEU A 34 1.37 10.47 -8.75
C LEU A 34 1.92 9.29 -7.95
N PHE A 35 1.18 8.83 -6.94
CA PHE A 35 1.48 7.61 -6.19
C PHE A 35 1.52 6.39 -7.13
N GLY A 36 0.53 6.26 -8.01
CA GLY A 36 0.47 5.15 -8.95
C GLY A 36 1.64 5.13 -9.92
N ALA A 37 1.96 6.28 -10.53
CA ALA A 37 3.15 6.42 -11.37
C ALA A 37 4.43 6.10 -10.59
N GLY A 38 4.61 6.67 -9.40
CA GLY A 38 5.78 6.41 -8.55
C GLY A 38 5.92 4.94 -8.16
N SER A 39 4.82 4.26 -7.83
CA SER A 39 4.81 2.83 -7.50
C SER A 39 5.28 1.99 -8.68
N MET A 40 4.82 2.32 -9.89
CA MET A 40 5.26 1.64 -11.11
C MET A 40 6.74 1.92 -11.43
N GLY A 41 7.24 3.12 -11.15
CA GLY A 41 8.66 3.43 -11.28
C GLY A 41 9.54 2.61 -10.33
N VAL A 42 9.09 2.38 -9.10
CA VAL A 42 9.79 1.50 -8.14
C VAL A 42 9.75 0.04 -8.58
N ILE A 43 8.60 -0.46 -9.01
CA ILE A 43 8.48 -1.83 -9.56
C ILE A 43 9.39 -2.02 -10.78
N HIS A 44 9.43 -1.02 -11.67
CA HIS A 44 10.29 -1.05 -12.86
C HIS A 44 11.77 -1.04 -12.50
N SER A 45 12.21 -0.24 -11.52
CA SER A 45 13.61 -0.21 -11.11
C SER A 45 14.07 -1.54 -10.51
N MET A 46 13.22 -2.22 -9.74
CA MET A 46 13.49 -3.57 -9.23
C MET A 46 13.55 -4.61 -10.35
N ALA A 47 12.65 -4.50 -11.32
CA ALA A 47 12.61 -5.37 -12.49
C ALA A 47 13.87 -5.22 -13.35
N ILE A 48 14.28 -3.99 -13.66
CA ILE A 48 15.55 -3.71 -14.36
C ILE A 48 16.74 -4.20 -13.54
N GLY A 49 16.79 -3.95 -12.23
CA GLY A 49 17.88 -4.43 -11.39
C GLY A 49 18.02 -5.95 -11.39
N THR A 50 16.89 -6.67 -11.46
CA THR A 50 16.87 -8.14 -11.55
C THR A 50 17.53 -8.63 -12.84
N VAL A 51 17.33 -7.92 -13.95
CA VAL A 51 17.89 -8.27 -15.28
C VAL A 51 19.32 -7.74 -15.45
N GLY A 52 19.63 -6.60 -14.86
CA GLY A 52 20.90 -5.88 -14.98
C GLY A 52 22.06 -6.46 -14.16
N GLY A 53 21.84 -7.55 -13.42
CA GLY A 53 22.88 -8.23 -12.65
C GLY A 53 23.27 -7.55 -11.35
N ASP A 54 22.46 -6.62 -10.82
CA ASP A 54 22.68 -6.06 -9.50
C ASP A 54 22.57 -7.18 -8.44
N PRO A 55 23.58 -7.38 -7.57
CA PRO A 55 23.59 -8.52 -6.64
C PRO A 55 22.43 -8.51 -5.64
N PHE A 56 21.93 -7.33 -5.26
CA PHE A 56 20.79 -7.23 -4.35
C PHE A 56 19.50 -7.60 -5.07
N TYR A 57 19.26 -7.04 -6.26
CA TYR A 57 18.04 -7.31 -7.02
C TYR A 57 18.03 -8.71 -7.65
N ALA A 58 19.18 -9.33 -7.88
CA ALA A 58 19.28 -10.73 -8.26
C ALA A 58 18.64 -11.67 -7.21
N LEU A 59 18.72 -11.30 -5.93
CA LEU A 59 18.10 -12.02 -4.81
C LEU A 59 16.66 -11.56 -4.56
N TRP A 60 16.45 -10.24 -4.47
CA TRP A 60 15.22 -9.67 -3.90
C TRP A 60 14.35 -8.89 -4.87
N GLY A 61 14.81 -8.65 -6.09
CA GLY A 61 14.08 -7.80 -7.05
C GLY A 61 12.69 -8.35 -7.37
N ALA A 62 12.59 -9.62 -7.77
CA ALA A 62 11.31 -10.27 -8.03
C ALA A 62 10.43 -10.39 -6.76
N PRO A 63 10.90 -10.90 -5.62
CA PRO A 63 10.11 -10.92 -4.38
C PRO A 63 9.60 -9.55 -3.92
N LEU A 64 10.42 -8.50 -4.03
CA LEU A 64 10.02 -7.14 -3.68
C LEU A 64 8.99 -6.57 -4.66
N ALA A 65 9.20 -6.79 -5.96
CA ALA A 65 8.21 -6.41 -6.98
C ALA A 65 6.84 -7.06 -6.73
N PHE A 66 6.82 -8.31 -6.27
CA PHE A 66 5.58 -9.01 -5.89
C PHE A 66 4.82 -8.27 -4.78
N ILE A 67 5.52 -7.94 -3.70
CA ILE A 67 4.92 -7.21 -2.56
C ILE A 67 4.40 -5.84 -3.02
N ASP A 68 5.18 -5.11 -3.81
CA ASP A 68 4.83 -3.76 -4.26
C ASP A 68 3.64 -3.77 -5.23
N TRP A 69 3.50 -4.79 -6.08
CA TRP A 69 2.31 -4.97 -6.91
C TRP A 69 1.05 -5.18 -6.06
N LEU A 70 1.12 -6.02 -5.03
CA LEU A 70 0.01 -6.23 -4.10
C LEU A 70 -0.32 -4.96 -3.31
N ALA A 71 0.71 -4.26 -2.83
CA ALA A 71 0.54 -3.01 -2.09
C ALA A 71 -0.10 -1.93 -2.97
N PHE A 72 0.35 -1.78 -4.22
CA PHE A 72 -0.23 -0.87 -5.21
C PHE A 72 -1.73 -1.13 -5.39
N GLY A 73 -2.12 -2.38 -5.69
CA GLY A 73 -3.52 -2.74 -5.85
C GLY A 73 -4.34 -2.49 -4.58
N ALA A 74 -3.81 -2.84 -3.40
CA ALA A 74 -4.48 -2.65 -2.13
C ALA A 74 -4.66 -1.17 -1.73
N VAL A 75 -3.67 -0.32 -2.04
CA VAL A 75 -3.78 1.13 -1.84
C VAL A 75 -4.85 1.71 -2.76
N LEU A 76 -4.85 1.38 -4.06
CA LEU A 76 -5.89 1.84 -4.98
C LEU A 76 -7.28 1.38 -4.55
N TYR A 77 -7.44 0.10 -4.21
CA TYR A 77 -8.69 -0.42 -3.67
C TYR A 77 -9.15 0.36 -2.44
N SER A 78 -8.25 0.57 -1.47
CA SER A 78 -8.57 1.26 -0.22
C SER A 78 -8.99 2.71 -0.47
N VAL A 79 -8.26 3.45 -1.32
CA VAL A 79 -8.61 4.82 -1.71
C VAL A 79 -9.97 4.87 -2.42
N GLY A 80 -10.19 4.00 -3.41
CA GLY A 80 -11.47 3.93 -4.13
C GLY A 80 -12.62 3.67 -3.17
N MET A 81 -12.46 2.74 -2.24
CA MET A 81 -13.46 2.41 -1.23
C MET A 81 -13.66 3.51 -0.20
N ALA A 82 -12.61 4.22 0.19
CA ALA A 82 -12.71 5.40 1.06
C ALA A 82 -13.59 6.48 0.43
N LEU A 83 -13.39 6.79 -0.85
CA LEU A 83 -14.17 7.79 -1.58
C LEU A 83 -15.62 7.34 -1.80
N ARG A 84 -15.81 6.03 -2.03
CA ARG A 84 -17.13 5.41 -2.15
C ARG A 84 -17.95 5.54 -0.87
N HIS A 85 -17.28 5.45 0.27
CA HIS A 85 -17.88 5.56 1.61
C HIS A 85 -17.66 6.94 2.25
N ARG A 86 -17.37 7.99 1.48
CA ARG A 86 -17.07 9.34 2.00
C ARG A 86 -18.12 9.96 2.93
N ARG A 87 -19.36 9.45 2.91
CA ARG A 87 -20.45 9.88 3.81
C ARG A 87 -20.53 9.07 5.12
N ALA A 88 -19.88 7.93 5.19
CA ALA A 88 -19.73 7.13 6.41
C ALA A 88 -18.34 7.36 7.00
N VAL A 89 -18.20 8.39 7.84
CA VAL A 89 -16.92 8.90 8.37
C VAL A 89 -16.01 7.78 8.87
N ARG A 90 -16.55 6.83 9.66
CA ARG A 90 -15.77 5.71 10.22
C ARG A 90 -15.19 4.78 9.16
N LEU A 91 -15.97 4.45 8.12
CA LEU A 91 -15.48 3.60 7.03
C LEU A 91 -14.51 4.36 6.14
N HIS A 92 -14.83 5.62 5.81
CA HIS A 92 -13.96 6.49 5.04
C HIS A 92 -12.57 6.61 5.68
N SER A 93 -12.51 6.98 6.96
CA SER A 93 -11.24 7.14 7.68
C SER A 93 -10.48 5.81 7.80
N SER A 94 -11.19 4.70 8.06
CA SER A 94 -10.56 3.38 8.17
C SER A 94 -9.95 2.91 6.85
N TYR A 95 -10.62 3.14 5.71
CA TYR A 95 -10.04 2.85 4.39
C TYR A 95 -8.88 3.79 4.03
N MET A 96 -8.94 5.08 4.38
CA MET A 96 -7.80 5.98 4.15
C MET A 96 -6.60 5.53 4.98
N LEU A 97 -6.81 5.20 6.26
CA LEU A 97 -5.74 4.80 7.16
C LEU A 97 -5.20 3.38 6.86
N SER A 98 -6.01 2.47 6.29
CA SER A 98 -5.51 1.15 5.85
C SER A 98 -4.46 1.27 4.74
N THR A 99 -4.47 2.33 3.93
CA THR A 99 -3.40 2.58 2.94
C THR A 99 -2.03 2.73 3.60
N ALA A 100 -1.97 3.30 4.81
CA ALA A 100 -0.72 3.48 5.53
C ALA A 100 -0.10 2.14 5.96
N LEU A 101 -0.94 1.14 6.28
CA LEU A 101 -0.46 -0.20 6.65
C LEU A 101 0.25 -0.89 5.47
N MET A 102 -0.25 -0.68 4.24
CA MET A 102 0.39 -1.25 3.04
C MET A 102 1.79 -0.66 2.80
N LEU A 103 1.99 0.60 3.18
CA LEU A 103 3.26 1.32 3.02
C LEU A 103 4.17 1.21 4.25
N LEU A 104 3.65 0.68 5.36
CA LEU A 104 4.39 0.57 6.61
C LEU A 104 5.53 -0.45 6.49
N SER A 105 5.29 -1.56 5.79
CA SER A 105 6.27 -2.64 5.64
C SER A 105 7.61 -2.18 5.04
N PRO A 106 7.67 -1.52 3.87
CA PRO A 106 8.96 -1.09 3.32
C PRO A 106 9.67 -0.04 4.19
N VAL A 107 8.92 0.79 4.93
CA VAL A 107 9.51 1.76 5.86
C VAL A 107 10.11 1.04 7.07
N LEU A 108 9.34 0.16 7.72
CA LEU A 108 9.80 -0.61 8.87
C LEU A 108 10.93 -1.56 8.51
N GLY A 109 10.88 -2.22 7.36
CA GLY A 109 11.93 -3.13 6.90
C GLY A 109 13.27 -2.39 6.76
N ARG A 110 13.26 -1.15 6.25
CA ARG A 110 14.47 -0.30 6.19
C ARG A 110 14.97 0.12 7.57
N VAL A 111 14.07 0.38 8.51
CA VAL A 111 14.46 0.71 9.90
C VAL A 111 15.09 -0.51 10.56
N ILE A 112 14.41 -1.67 10.48
CA ILE A 112 14.87 -2.94 11.03
C ILE A 112 16.25 -3.30 10.50
N ASN A 113 16.44 -3.26 9.18
CA ASN A 113 17.71 -3.60 8.53
C ASN A 113 18.84 -2.59 8.77
N LYS A 114 18.55 -1.49 9.50
CA LYS A 114 19.55 -0.50 9.94
C LYS A 114 19.80 -0.52 11.45
N THR A 115 18.84 -0.95 12.26
CA THR A 115 18.89 -0.76 13.72
C THR A 115 18.86 -2.04 14.53
N VAL A 116 18.27 -3.13 14.02
CA VAL A 116 18.11 -4.37 14.81
C VAL A 116 19.37 -5.23 14.70
N PRO A 117 20.10 -5.49 15.81
CA PRO A 117 21.28 -6.36 15.78
C PRO A 117 20.96 -7.73 15.18
N GLY A 118 21.86 -8.23 14.33
CA GLY A 118 21.66 -9.48 13.58
C GLY A 118 20.88 -9.33 12.27
N LEU A 119 20.25 -8.17 12.02
CA LEU A 119 19.57 -7.85 10.75
C LEU A 119 20.18 -6.62 10.03
N ILE A 120 21.26 -6.05 10.57
CA ILE A 120 21.92 -4.88 9.98
C ILE A 120 22.64 -5.28 8.70
N ILE A 121 22.34 -4.60 7.59
CA ILE A 121 23.00 -4.80 6.30
C ILE A 121 24.17 -3.81 6.19
N ARG A 122 25.40 -4.33 6.13
CA ARG A 122 26.63 -3.53 6.01
C ARG A 122 27.26 -3.62 4.62
N GLY A 123 26.96 -4.68 3.87
CA GLY A 123 27.44 -4.86 2.51
C GLY A 123 26.75 -6.01 1.79
N PRO A 124 27.23 -6.37 0.58
CA PRO A 124 26.64 -7.42 -0.25
C PRO A 124 26.54 -8.79 0.44
N GLN A 125 27.47 -9.11 1.34
CA GLN A 125 27.45 -10.35 2.12
C GLN A 125 26.20 -10.47 3.02
N ASP A 126 25.60 -9.34 3.37
CA ASP A 126 24.42 -9.26 4.24
C ASP A 126 23.11 -9.16 3.43
N PHE A 127 23.15 -9.19 2.09
CA PHE A 127 21.91 -9.14 1.32
C PHE A 127 20.93 -10.28 1.64
N PRO A 128 21.35 -11.53 1.90
CA PRO A 128 20.41 -12.61 2.25
C PRO A 128 19.59 -12.35 3.51
N ILE A 129 20.09 -11.58 4.48
CA ILE A 129 19.34 -11.31 5.72
C ILE A 129 18.25 -10.23 5.54
N PHE A 130 18.27 -9.49 4.43
CA PHE A 130 17.28 -8.46 4.12
C PHE A 130 15.83 -8.97 4.17
N GLY A 131 15.59 -10.17 3.64
CA GLY A 131 14.27 -10.79 3.61
C GLY A 131 13.65 -10.97 4.99
N TRP A 132 14.46 -11.25 6.02
CA TRP A 132 13.98 -11.36 7.41
C TRP A 132 13.46 -10.03 7.94
N GLY A 133 14.14 -8.92 7.62
CA GLY A 133 13.67 -7.58 7.98
C GLY A 133 12.34 -7.22 7.32
N VAL A 134 12.16 -7.58 6.04
CA VAL A 134 10.89 -7.41 5.33
C VAL A 134 9.78 -8.23 5.97
N GLN A 135 10.06 -9.49 6.32
CA GLN A 135 9.06 -10.36 6.92
C GLN A 135 8.67 -9.92 8.34
N MET A 136 9.63 -9.45 9.13
CA MET A 136 9.35 -8.90 10.45
C MET A 136 8.51 -7.61 10.34
N ALA A 137 8.79 -6.76 9.35
CA ALA A 137 7.99 -5.57 9.07
C ALA A 137 6.55 -5.92 8.65
N ASN A 138 6.37 -6.91 7.77
CA ASN A 138 5.05 -7.42 7.38
C ASN A 138 4.30 -8.03 8.57
N LEU A 139 4.99 -8.81 9.41
CA LEU A 139 4.39 -9.40 10.62
C LEU A 139 3.88 -8.32 11.56
N ILE A 140 4.68 -7.28 11.82
CA ILE A 140 4.26 -6.13 12.65
C ILE A 140 3.04 -5.43 12.02
N ALA A 141 3.07 -5.15 10.72
CA ALA A 141 1.94 -4.54 10.02
C ALA A 141 0.67 -5.41 10.09
N GLY A 142 0.81 -6.73 9.95
CA GLY A 142 -0.27 -7.71 10.06
C GLY A 142 -0.85 -7.77 11.47
N LEU A 143 -0.01 -7.75 12.52
CA LEU A 143 -0.46 -7.70 13.91
C LEU A 143 -1.24 -6.41 14.20
N ILE A 144 -0.79 -5.27 13.69
CA ILE A 144 -1.52 -3.99 13.79
C ILE A 144 -2.87 -4.09 13.06
N ALA A 145 -2.89 -4.63 11.84
CA ALA A 145 -4.13 -4.81 11.07
C ALA A 145 -5.13 -5.73 11.80
N LEU A 146 -4.66 -6.85 12.36
CA LEU A 146 -5.46 -7.78 13.16
C LEU A 146 -6.03 -7.10 14.41
N TRP A 147 -5.20 -6.34 15.12
CA TRP A 147 -5.62 -5.60 16.30
C TRP A 147 -6.70 -4.58 15.97
N LEU A 148 -6.52 -3.77 14.91
CA LEU A 148 -7.51 -2.80 14.45
C LEU A 148 -8.81 -3.47 13.99
N TRP A 149 -8.71 -4.60 13.28
CA TRP A 149 -9.86 -5.37 12.85
C TRP A 149 -10.70 -5.85 14.05
N ARG A 150 -10.05 -6.37 15.09
CA ARG A 150 -10.73 -6.80 16.32
C ARG A 150 -11.30 -5.64 17.14
N ARG A 151 -10.65 -4.47 17.11
CA ARG A 151 -11.05 -3.29 17.90
C ARG A 151 -12.28 -2.59 17.34
N ASP A 152 -12.47 -2.61 16.02
CA ASP A 152 -13.62 -1.95 15.37
C ASP A 152 -14.38 -2.90 14.42
N PRO A 153 -15.25 -3.79 14.94
CA PRO A 153 -15.98 -4.73 14.10
C PRO A 153 -16.98 -4.04 13.13
N ARG A 154 -17.48 -2.83 13.46
CA ARG A 154 -18.45 -2.10 12.62
C ARG A 154 -17.80 -1.44 11.41
N ALA A 155 -16.53 -1.03 11.53
CA ALA A 155 -15.72 -0.53 10.42
C ALA A 155 -14.49 -1.41 10.16
N GLY A 156 -14.61 -2.72 10.43
CA GLY A 156 -13.48 -3.65 10.44
C GLY A 156 -13.00 -4.11 9.07
N ARG A 157 -13.83 -3.96 8.03
CA ARG A 157 -13.57 -4.45 6.68
C ARG A 157 -12.25 -3.93 6.07
N PRO A 158 -11.89 -2.63 6.18
CA PRO A 158 -10.61 -2.13 5.68
C PRO A 158 -9.40 -2.82 6.33
N TRP A 159 -9.48 -3.06 7.63
CA TRP A 159 -8.43 -3.74 8.39
C TRP A 159 -8.33 -5.23 8.04
N ALA A 160 -9.46 -5.89 7.83
CA ALA A 160 -9.48 -7.28 7.38
C ALA A 160 -8.89 -7.45 5.97
N VAL A 161 -9.20 -6.53 5.05
CA VAL A 161 -8.60 -6.52 3.71
C VAL A 161 -7.10 -6.27 3.79
N ALA A 162 -6.67 -5.28 4.57
CA ALA A 162 -5.26 -5.00 4.80
C ALA A 162 -4.53 -6.23 5.36
N LEU A 163 -5.09 -6.88 6.39
CA LEU A 163 -4.57 -8.11 6.96
C LEU A 163 -4.46 -9.21 5.89
N GLY A 164 -5.52 -9.44 5.11
CA GLY A 164 -5.51 -10.45 4.04
C GLY A 164 -4.40 -10.21 3.02
N VAL A 165 -4.24 -8.97 2.55
CA VAL A 165 -3.16 -8.59 1.62
C VAL A 165 -1.79 -8.81 2.25
N ILE A 166 -1.59 -8.41 3.51
CA ILE A 166 -0.32 -8.59 4.22
C ILE A 166 -0.01 -10.08 4.40
N MET A 167 -0.99 -10.92 4.72
CA MET A 167 -0.78 -12.37 4.81
C MET A 167 -0.37 -12.96 3.47
N ILE A 168 -0.99 -12.51 2.36
CA ILE A 168 -0.59 -12.90 1.01
C ILE A 168 0.83 -12.40 0.70
N GLN A 169 1.21 -11.20 1.15
CA GLN A 169 2.59 -10.71 1.01
C GLN A 169 3.57 -11.57 1.80
N ILE A 170 3.28 -11.96 3.03
CA ILE A 170 4.16 -12.81 3.85
C ILE A 170 4.41 -14.15 3.18
N VAL A 171 3.33 -14.85 2.82
CA VAL A 171 3.40 -16.19 2.21
C VAL A 171 3.94 -16.09 0.79
N GLY A 172 3.41 -15.16 0.00
CA GLY A 172 3.77 -14.96 -1.39
C GLY A 172 5.22 -14.50 -1.55
N PHE A 173 5.79 -13.72 -0.62
CA PHE A 173 7.20 -13.36 -0.67
C PHE A 173 8.13 -14.57 -0.56
N GLN A 174 7.76 -15.60 0.20
CA GLN A 174 8.56 -16.83 0.33
C GLN A 174 8.34 -17.81 -0.83
N LEU A 175 7.09 -17.94 -1.29
CA LEU A 175 6.70 -18.98 -2.24
C LEU A 175 6.59 -18.44 -3.67
N SER A 176 5.66 -17.51 -3.90
CA SER A 176 5.34 -17.01 -5.24
C SER A 176 6.42 -16.07 -5.78
N GLY A 177 6.98 -15.22 -4.92
CA GLY A 177 7.98 -14.21 -5.26
C GLY A 177 9.33 -14.79 -5.65
N THR A 178 9.61 -16.02 -5.22
CA THR A 178 10.83 -16.78 -5.55
C THR A 178 10.62 -17.77 -6.70
N SER A 179 9.38 -17.93 -7.17
CA SER A 179 9.07 -18.85 -8.27
C SER A 179 9.63 -18.38 -9.61
N ASP A 180 9.98 -19.33 -10.48
CA ASP A 180 10.47 -19.03 -11.83
C ASP A 180 9.43 -18.30 -12.67
N VAL A 181 8.14 -18.62 -12.48
CA VAL A 181 7.02 -17.95 -13.16
C VAL A 181 7.01 -16.46 -12.82
N TRP A 182 7.10 -16.12 -11.54
CA TRP A 182 7.10 -14.71 -11.14
C TRP A 182 8.40 -13.99 -11.52
N ARG A 183 9.53 -14.69 -11.48
CA ARG A 183 10.81 -14.17 -11.97
C ARG A 183 10.73 -13.85 -13.46
N ALA A 184 10.12 -14.70 -14.27
CA ALA A 184 9.89 -14.45 -15.69
C ALA A 184 8.99 -13.23 -15.93
N VAL A 185 7.90 -13.08 -15.15
CA VAL A 185 7.05 -11.88 -15.20
C VAL A 185 7.85 -10.62 -14.82
N SER A 186 8.65 -10.68 -13.75
CA SER A 186 9.47 -9.55 -13.30
C SER A 186 10.50 -9.15 -14.37
N THR A 187 11.15 -10.13 -14.99
CA THR A 187 12.07 -9.89 -16.11
C THR A 187 11.37 -9.26 -17.31
N ALA A 188 10.18 -9.76 -17.68
CA ALA A 188 9.40 -9.20 -18.79
C ALA A 188 8.93 -7.76 -18.53
N LEU A 189 8.68 -7.40 -17.27
CA LEU A 189 8.44 -6.01 -16.88
C LEU A 189 9.70 -5.14 -17.01
N GLY A 190 10.87 -5.70 -16.73
CA GLY A 190 12.15 -5.01 -16.86
C GLY A 190 12.51 -4.65 -18.30
N THR A 191 12.01 -5.38 -19.29
CA THR A 191 12.21 -5.06 -20.71
C THR A 191 11.25 -4.00 -21.25
N GLN A 192 10.22 -3.61 -20.48
CA GLN A 192 9.28 -2.58 -20.92
C GLN A 192 9.89 -1.18 -20.74
N PRO A 193 9.55 -0.22 -21.61
CA PRO A 193 9.93 1.18 -21.39
C PRO A 193 9.33 1.72 -20.09
N LEU A 194 10.13 2.42 -19.28
CA LEU A 194 9.68 3.04 -18.03
C LEU A 194 8.40 3.87 -18.23
N GLY A 195 8.33 4.63 -19.33
CA GLY A 195 7.17 5.48 -19.66
C GLY A 195 5.86 4.70 -19.75
N ALA A 196 5.87 3.45 -20.23
CA ALA A 196 4.68 2.62 -20.31
C ALA A 196 4.14 2.24 -18.92
N LEU A 197 5.03 1.84 -18.02
CA LEU A 197 4.67 1.50 -16.63
C LEU A 197 4.23 2.75 -15.86
N LEU A 198 4.94 3.88 -16.02
CA LEU A 198 4.53 5.15 -15.41
C LEU A 198 3.14 5.58 -15.89
N ALA A 199 2.86 5.48 -17.19
CA ALA A 199 1.56 5.81 -17.77
C ALA A 199 0.45 4.90 -17.24
N PHE A 200 0.72 3.59 -17.11
CA PHE A 200 -0.22 2.65 -16.50
C PHE A 200 -0.57 3.04 -15.06
N GLY A 201 0.44 3.27 -14.21
CA GLY A 201 0.23 3.68 -12.83
C GLY A 201 -0.47 5.04 -12.71
N PHE A 202 -0.07 5.99 -13.57
CA PHE A 202 -0.69 7.30 -13.65
C PHE A 202 -2.15 7.22 -14.07
N ALA A 203 -2.52 6.35 -15.01
CA ALA A 203 -3.91 6.18 -15.46
C ALA A 203 -4.78 5.44 -14.44
N ALA A 204 -4.23 4.44 -13.75
CA ALA A 204 -4.95 3.69 -12.72
C ALA A 204 -5.42 4.59 -11.56
N GLY A 205 -4.66 5.63 -11.23
CA GLY A 205 -4.99 6.58 -10.15
C GLY A 205 -6.29 7.38 -10.39
N PRO A 206 -6.42 8.17 -11.47
CA PRO A 206 -7.64 8.88 -11.83
C PRO A 206 -8.82 7.93 -11.98
N ILE A 207 -8.64 6.78 -12.62
CA ILE A 207 -9.70 5.77 -12.76
C ILE A 207 -10.24 5.38 -11.37
N THR A 208 -9.33 5.08 -10.43
CA THR A 208 -9.68 4.71 -9.06
C THR A 208 -10.44 5.83 -8.34
N VAL A 209 -9.92 7.06 -8.39
CA VAL A 209 -10.51 8.21 -7.69
C VAL A 209 -11.85 8.60 -8.29
N ILE A 210 -11.96 8.66 -9.62
CA ILE A 210 -13.20 8.99 -10.32
C ILE A 210 -14.26 7.92 -10.07
N ALA A 211 -13.92 6.63 -10.19
CA ALA A 211 -14.86 5.55 -9.92
C ALA A 211 -15.34 5.56 -8.45
N GLY A 212 -14.43 5.71 -7.49
CA GLY A 212 -14.78 5.81 -6.08
C GLY A 212 -15.66 7.03 -5.76
N TRP A 213 -15.39 8.16 -6.40
CA TRP A 213 -16.18 9.39 -6.20
C TRP A 213 -17.57 9.31 -6.82
N SER A 214 -17.67 8.83 -8.06
CA SER A 214 -18.89 8.83 -8.87
C SER A 214 -19.95 7.82 -8.41
N PHE A 215 -19.54 6.73 -7.73
CA PHE A 215 -20.46 5.66 -7.31
C PHE A 215 -20.60 5.52 -5.78
N PRO A 216 -21.04 6.57 -5.04
CA PRO A 216 -21.14 6.52 -3.59
C PRO A 216 -22.11 5.44 -3.10
N VAL A 217 -21.76 4.76 -2.02
CA VAL A 217 -22.71 3.88 -1.32
C VAL A 217 -23.74 4.75 -0.59
N ARG A 218 -25.03 4.54 -0.90
CA ARG A 218 -26.14 5.10 -0.12
C ARG A 218 -26.27 4.32 1.19
N HIS A 219 -25.92 4.96 2.30
CA HIS A 219 -26.30 4.45 3.61
C HIS A 219 -27.76 4.79 3.86
N LYS A 220 -28.62 3.78 4.03
CA LYS A 220 -29.98 3.98 4.53
C LYS A 220 -29.85 4.53 5.95
N ASN A 221 -30.36 5.74 6.19
CA ASN A 221 -30.43 6.29 7.54
C ASN A 221 -31.27 5.33 8.40
N ALA A 222 -30.65 4.69 9.39
CA ALA A 222 -31.36 3.94 10.42
C ALA A 222 -32.05 4.92 11.40
N ARG A 223 -32.94 5.76 10.87
CA ARG A 223 -33.77 6.69 11.64
C ARG A 223 -35.21 6.17 11.84
N SER A 224 -35.49 4.91 11.52
CA SER A 224 -36.84 4.33 11.60
C SER A 224 -36.99 3.23 12.67
N ALA A 225 -36.22 3.26 13.75
CA ALA A 225 -36.33 2.29 14.84
C ALA A 225 -36.38 2.95 16.23
N GLN A 226 -36.88 4.18 16.30
CA GLN A 226 -37.20 4.91 17.53
C GLN A 226 -38.48 5.71 17.33
N THR A 227 -39.58 4.99 17.11
CA THR A 227 -40.96 5.45 17.34
C THR A 227 -41.71 4.28 17.90
#